data_AF-A0AAU2HYK5-F1
#
_entry.id   AF-A0AAU2HYK5-F1
#
_cell.length_a   1.000
_cell.length_b   1.000
_cell.length_c   1.000
_cell.angle_alpha   90.00
_cell.angle_beta   90.00
_cell.angle_gamma   90.00
#
_symmetry.space_group_name_H-M   'P 1'
#
loop_
_entity.id
_entity.type
_entity.pdbx_description
1 polymer ?
#
loop_
_entity_poly.entity_id
_entity_poly.type
_entity_poly.pdbx_seq_one_letter_code
_entity_poly.pdbx_strand_id
1 'polypeptide(L)'
;MDPIFKALADPSRRELLDRLNARGGQTLRELGEDLGMSRQAVSKHLAVLESALLVTAVRQGREKLHYLNPVPIQELADRWIGRYEGHRLTALSRLEQTLEGTAMDKPEFVYVIYIQTTAEKLYQALTDPEFIKIYMGGYGPESTWEVGAPVRWKMDPDGEFEEVGQRVLEAEPGKRLSYTWHTLQPMHRQMFDFASDEEWDRAVQERSKVTFDIEPAEEPEMGIRLTITHDGFDSPDSKMLEGVSGGWVVILSSLKTLLEGGKFLDEPA
;
A
#
# COMPACT_ATOMS: atom_id res chain seq x y z
N MET A 1 -22.11 17.13 3.24
CA MET A 1 -20.72 17.27 2.75
C MET A 1 -20.03 15.96 3.08
N ASP A 2 -19.39 15.33 2.09
CA ASP A 2 -18.65 14.07 2.28
C ASP A 2 -17.66 14.22 3.45
N PRO A 3 -17.58 13.25 4.39
CA PRO A 3 -16.63 13.29 5.51
C PRO A 3 -15.19 13.53 5.06
N ILE A 4 -14.77 12.98 3.91
CA ILE A 4 -13.43 13.15 3.36
C ILE A 4 -13.17 14.61 2.98
N PHE A 5 -14.09 15.26 2.24
CA PHE A 5 -13.92 16.68 1.89
C PHE A 5 -13.93 17.58 3.12
N LYS A 6 -14.80 17.28 4.08
CA LYS A 6 -14.82 18.03 5.35
C LYS A 6 -13.49 17.87 6.10
N ALA A 7 -12.90 16.67 6.08
CA ALA A 7 -11.59 16.43 6.65
C ALA A 7 -10.50 17.18 5.87
N LEU A 8 -10.44 17.10 4.55
CA LEU A 8 -9.39 17.74 3.75
C LEU A 8 -9.49 19.28 3.65
N ALA A 9 -10.64 19.87 3.99
CA ALA A 9 -10.85 21.32 3.92
C ALA A 9 -9.94 22.16 4.85
N ASP A 10 -9.32 21.55 5.87
CA ASP A 10 -8.43 22.26 6.80
C ASP A 10 -6.96 22.03 6.43
N PRO A 11 -6.16 23.09 6.26
CA PRO A 11 -4.76 22.97 5.87
C PRO A 11 -3.92 22.21 6.90
N SER A 12 -4.23 22.31 8.20
CA SER A 12 -3.50 21.60 9.26
C SER A 12 -3.69 20.09 9.15
N ARG A 13 -4.87 19.66 8.70
CA ARG A 13 -5.14 18.23 8.46
C ARG A 13 -4.41 17.71 7.23
N ARG A 14 -4.29 18.52 6.17
CA ARG A 14 -3.49 18.16 4.99
C ARG A 14 -2.01 18.03 5.34
N GLU A 15 -1.46 19.00 6.06
CA GLU A 15 -0.08 18.95 6.54
C GLU A 15 0.21 17.70 7.40
N LEU A 16 -0.73 17.29 8.27
CA LEU A 16 -0.58 16.04 9.03
C LEU A 16 -0.58 14.79 8.13
N LEU A 17 -1.39 14.78 7.06
CA LEU A 17 -1.40 13.69 6.08
C LEU A 17 -0.10 13.68 5.28
N ASP A 18 0.41 14.85 4.85
CA ASP A 18 1.66 14.99 4.12
C ASP A 18 2.85 14.46 4.96
N ARG A 19 2.87 14.78 6.26
CA ARG A 19 3.85 14.22 7.19
C ARG A 19 3.76 12.71 7.35
N LEU A 20 2.54 12.17 7.45
CA LEU A 20 2.32 10.72 7.54
C LEU A 20 2.64 10.00 6.23
N ASN A 21 2.50 10.69 5.09
CA ASN A 21 2.92 10.21 3.79
C ASN A 21 4.45 10.15 3.70
N ALA A 22 5.14 11.20 4.14
CA ALA A 22 6.60 11.26 4.16
C ALA A 22 7.21 10.24 5.12
N ARG A 23 6.56 10.01 6.27
CA ARG A 23 6.97 9.00 7.26
C ARG A 23 5.76 8.43 7.99
N GLY A 24 5.44 7.17 7.71
CA GLY A 24 4.42 6.44 8.48
C GLY A 24 4.88 6.16 9.92
N GLY A 25 3.95 5.73 10.77
CA GLY A 25 4.28 5.21 12.11
C GLY A 25 4.71 6.28 13.11
N GLN A 26 4.13 7.49 13.04
CA GLN A 26 4.51 8.60 13.93
C GLN A 26 3.60 8.69 15.15
N THR A 27 4.18 8.98 16.31
CA THR A 27 3.44 9.29 17.54
C THR A 27 2.74 10.65 17.45
N LEU A 28 1.76 10.86 18.34
CA LEU A 28 1.13 12.18 18.51
C LEU A 28 2.16 13.31 18.77
N ARG A 29 3.26 12.97 19.46
CA ARG A 29 4.31 13.96 19.78
C ARG A 29 5.05 14.38 18.53
N GLU A 30 5.53 13.41 17.76
CA GLU A 30 6.29 13.64 16.52
C GLU A 30 5.43 14.37 15.48
N LEU A 31 4.16 13.98 15.34
CA LEU A 31 3.24 14.67 14.43
C LEU A 31 3.03 16.13 14.81
N GLY A 32 3.08 16.46 16.09
CA GLY A 32 2.93 17.84 16.58
C GLY A 32 4.21 18.67 16.59
N GLU A 33 5.38 18.07 16.36
CA GLU A 33 6.66 18.80 16.33
C GLU A 33 6.66 19.80 15.17
N ASP A 34 7.12 21.02 15.39
CA ASP A 34 7.24 22.09 14.37
C ASP A 34 5.95 22.56 13.67
N LEU A 35 4.77 22.07 14.07
CA LEU A 35 3.48 22.53 13.51
C LEU A 35 2.93 23.81 14.15
N GLY A 36 3.60 24.35 15.17
CA GLY A 36 3.16 25.57 15.89
C GLY A 36 1.80 25.43 16.60
N MET A 37 1.26 24.22 16.72
CA MET A 37 -0.03 23.92 17.34
C MET A 37 0.13 23.05 18.60
N SER A 38 -0.86 23.12 19.50
CA SER A 38 -0.84 22.32 20.74
C SER A 38 -1.10 20.84 20.47
N ARG A 39 -0.61 19.95 21.35
CA ARG A 39 -0.90 18.50 21.25
C ARG A 39 -2.40 18.20 21.26
N GLN A 40 -3.20 18.99 21.97
CA GLN A 40 -4.65 18.86 21.97
C GLN A 40 -5.26 19.20 20.60
N ALA A 41 -4.72 20.21 19.89
CA ALA A 41 -5.14 20.54 18.55
C ALA A 41 -4.80 19.42 17.56
N VAL A 42 -3.58 18.87 17.61
CA VAL A 42 -3.16 17.71 16.79
C VAL A 42 -4.08 16.51 17.05
N SER A 43 -4.34 16.18 18.31
CA SER A 43 -5.22 15.07 18.68
C SER A 43 -6.64 15.25 18.14
N LYS A 44 -7.18 16.47 18.17
CA LYS A 44 -8.49 16.78 17.59
C LYS A 44 -8.50 16.62 16.07
N HIS A 45 -7.44 17.05 15.40
CA HIS A 45 -7.29 16.86 13.95
C HIS A 45 -7.19 15.39 13.58
N LEU A 46 -6.38 14.62 14.29
CA LEU A 46 -6.26 13.17 14.08
C LEU A 46 -7.58 12.45 14.31
N ALA A 47 -8.36 12.80 15.33
CA ALA A 47 -9.69 12.21 15.52
C ALA A 47 -10.64 12.43 14.32
N VAL A 48 -10.58 13.60 13.68
CA VAL A 48 -11.37 13.88 12.46
C VAL A 48 -10.85 13.07 11.27
N LEU A 49 -9.53 12.95 11.12
CA LEU A 49 -8.91 12.15 10.05
C LEU A 49 -9.20 10.66 10.22
N GLU A 50 -9.10 10.13 11.45
CA GLU A 50 -9.46 8.75 11.81
C GLU A 50 -10.95 8.49 11.53
N SER A 51 -11.84 9.42 11.91
CA SER A 51 -13.29 9.30 11.61
C SER A 51 -13.60 9.31 10.12
N ALA A 52 -12.73 9.92 9.30
CA ALA A 52 -12.84 9.94 7.85
C ALA A 52 -12.07 8.80 7.17
N LEU A 53 -11.51 7.87 7.96
CA LEU A 53 -10.66 6.76 7.51
C LEU A 53 -9.40 7.21 6.75
N LEU A 54 -8.96 8.47 6.90
CA LEU A 54 -7.76 9.00 6.25
C LEU A 54 -6.48 8.75 7.06
N VAL A 55 -6.62 8.49 8.36
CA VAL A 55 -5.52 8.09 9.24
C VAL A 55 -5.95 6.86 10.00
N THR A 56 -5.04 5.90 10.11
CA THR A 56 -5.19 4.74 10.98
C THR A 56 -4.19 4.83 12.11
N ALA A 57 -4.56 4.37 13.30
CA ALA A 57 -3.63 4.27 14.41
C ALA A 57 -3.47 2.82 14.90
N VAL A 58 -2.22 2.45 15.17
CA VAL A 58 -1.84 1.14 15.68
C VAL A 58 -1.11 1.33 17.00
N ARG A 59 -1.43 0.49 17.99
CA ARG A 59 -0.76 0.50 19.28
C ARG A 59 0.40 -0.49 19.27
N GLN A 60 1.62 0.01 19.32
CA GLN A 60 2.83 -0.80 19.40
C GLN A 60 3.48 -0.60 20.77
N GLY A 61 3.35 -1.62 21.63
CA GLY A 61 3.79 -1.54 23.03
C GLY A 61 3.08 -0.43 23.81
N ARG A 62 3.83 0.62 24.20
CA ARG A 62 3.29 1.77 24.95
C ARG A 62 2.91 2.96 24.05
N GLU A 63 3.20 2.87 22.76
CA GLU A 63 3.04 3.99 21.83
C GLU A 63 1.82 3.78 20.93
N LYS A 64 1.15 4.89 20.58
CA LYS A 64 0.10 4.94 19.55
C LYS A 64 0.73 5.59 18.31
N LEU A 65 0.99 4.78 17.31
CA LEU A 65 1.58 5.20 16.04
C LEU A 65 0.47 5.43 15.02
N HIS A 66 0.60 6.45 14.19
CA HIS A 66 -0.39 6.83 13.20
C HIS A 66 0.19 6.62 11.79
N TYR A 67 -0.67 6.21 10.88
CA TYR A 67 -0.36 5.87 9.50
C TYR A 67 -1.38 6.52 8.57
N LEU A 68 -0.94 6.95 7.40
CA LEU A 68 -1.84 7.39 6.35
C LEU A 68 -2.64 6.19 5.83
N ASN A 69 -3.95 6.35 5.67
CA ASN A 69 -4.77 5.44 4.87
C ASN A 69 -5.17 6.16 3.57
N PRO A 70 -4.49 5.88 2.45
CA PRO A 70 -4.74 6.58 1.19
C PRO A 70 -5.95 6.05 0.42
N VAL A 71 -6.50 4.90 0.81
CA VAL A 71 -7.57 4.22 0.05
C VAL A 71 -8.82 5.07 -0.15
N PRO A 72 -9.37 5.78 0.86
CA PRO A 72 -10.57 6.59 0.65
C PRO A 72 -10.36 7.75 -0.33
N ILE A 73 -9.12 8.27 -0.43
CA ILE A 73 -8.77 9.30 -1.40
C ILE A 73 -8.74 8.70 -2.82
N GLN A 74 -8.14 7.51 -2.97
CA GLN A 74 -8.09 6.81 -4.24
C GLN A 74 -9.49 6.44 -4.74
N GLU A 75 -10.34 5.83 -3.90
CA GLU A 75 -11.73 5.49 -4.26
C GLU A 75 -12.52 6.72 -4.73
N LEU A 76 -12.31 7.86 -4.06
CA LEU A 76 -12.92 9.13 -4.42
C LEU A 76 -12.40 9.65 -5.76
N ALA A 77 -11.09 9.56 -5.99
CA ALA A 77 -10.46 9.88 -7.26
C ALA A 77 -11.03 8.99 -8.36
N ASP A 78 -11.06 7.67 -8.21
CA ASP A 78 -11.55 6.76 -9.24
C ASP A 78 -13.04 7.00 -9.56
N ARG A 79 -13.87 7.26 -8.54
CA ARG A 79 -15.30 7.56 -8.72
C ARG A 79 -15.56 8.84 -9.53
N TRP A 80 -14.68 9.83 -9.43
CA TRP A 80 -14.89 11.18 -9.98
C TRP A 80 -14.05 11.43 -11.23
N ILE A 81 -12.78 11.07 -11.15
CA ILE A 81 -11.74 11.25 -12.16
C ILE A 81 -11.66 10.02 -13.07
N GLY A 82 -11.89 8.81 -12.56
CA GLY A 82 -11.91 7.58 -13.38
C GLY A 82 -12.99 7.58 -14.48
N ARG A 83 -14.06 8.40 -14.34
CA ARG A 83 -15.03 8.65 -15.42
C ARG A 83 -14.52 9.56 -16.54
N TYR A 84 -13.49 10.36 -16.28
CA TYR A 84 -12.89 11.30 -17.23
C TYR A 84 -11.58 10.78 -17.84
N GLU A 85 -10.95 9.77 -17.23
CA GLU A 85 -9.58 9.35 -17.55
C GLU A 85 -9.44 7.87 -17.89
N GLY A 86 -10.24 7.42 -18.84
CA GLY A 86 -10.02 6.12 -19.47
C GLY A 86 -8.60 5.92 -20.04
N HIS A 87 -7.76 6.94 -20.23
CA HIS A 87 -6.47 6.81 -20.94
C HIS A 87 -5.32 7.76 -20.52
N ARG A 88 -5.33 8.49 -19.37
CA ARG A 88 -4.36 9.62 -19.20
C ARG A 88 -3.59 9.84 -17.89
N LEU A 89 -3.81 9.11 -16.78
CA LEU A 89 -3.09 9.44 -15.53
C LEU A 89 -1.75 8.76 -15.27
N THR A 90 -1.42 7.69 -15.98
CA THR A 90 -0.14 6.98 -15.75
C THR A 90 1.08 7.89 -16.01
N ALA A 91 0.91 8.96 -16.78
CA ALA A 91 1.96 9.93 -17.08
C ALA A 91 2.07 11.08 -16.06
N LEU A 92 1.00 11.42 -15.34
CA LEU A 92 0.99 12.54 -14.40
C LEU A 92 1.47 12.15 -13.00
N SER A 93 1.12 10.94 -12.53
CA SER A 93 1.63 10.41 -11.25
C SER A 93 3.15 10.20 -11.23
N ARG A 94 3.77 9.97 -12.41
CA ARG A 94 5.23 9.89 -12.58
C ARG A 94 5.94 11.22 -12.37
N LEU A 95 5.26 12.35 -12.52
CA LEU A 95 5.84 13.69 -12.41
C LEU A 95 5.79 14.24 -10.98
N GLU A 96 4.84 13.78 -10.16
CA GLU A 96 4.73 14.21 -8.75
C GLU A 96 5.67 13.42 -7.82
N GLN A 97 5.96 12.15 -8.13
CA GLN A 97 6.89 11.33 -7.33
C GLN A 97 8.36 11.74 -7.45
N THR A 98 8.73 12.58 -8.42
CA THR A 98 10.12 13.04 -8.61
C THR A 98 10.54 14.17 -7.66
N LEU A 99 9.65 14.66 -6.78
CA LEU A 99 9.92 15.88 -5.99
C LEU A 99 10.11 15.70 -4.49
N GLU A 100 9.92 14.52 -3.91
CA GLU A 100 9.98 14.37 -2.45
C GLU A 100 10.84 13.17 -2.01
N GLY A 101 12.15 13.41 -1.87
CA GLY A 101 13.09 12.47 -1.26
C GLY A 101 13.71 13.04 0.01
N THR A 102 13.42 12.44 1.16
CA THR A 102 14.25 12.58 2.37
C THR A 102 14.70 11.20 2.84
N ALA A 103 16.01 11.08 3.07
CA ALA A 103 16.70 9.82 3.33
C ALA A 103 16.36 9.20 4.71
N MET A 104 16.23 7.88 4.77
CA MET A 104 16.06 7.07 6.00
C MET A 104 17.14 5.99 6.14
N ASP A 105 17.27 5.31 7.29
CA ASP A 105 18.36 4.35 7.54
C ASP A 105 18.01 2.88 7.17
N LYS A 106 16.81 2.66 6.62
CA LYS A 106 16.30 1.49 5.87
C LYS A 106 14.83 1.80 5.59
N PRO A 107 14.40 1.94 4.32
CA PRO A 107 13.02 2.32 4.06
C PRO A 107 12.12 1.11 4.35
N GLU A 108 11.07 1.31 5.11
CA GLU A 108 9.92 0.41 5.17
C GLU A 108 8.69 1.31 5.10
N PHE A 109 7.62 0.82 4.49
CA PHE A 109 6.33 1.50 4.58
C PHE A 109 5.26 0.53 5.03
N VAL A 110 4.31 1.08 5.78
CA VAL A 110 3.24 0.34 6.42
C VAL A 110 1.92 1.00 6.04
N TYR A 111 1.07 0.24 5.36
CA TYR A 111 -0.32 0.63 5.12
C TYR A 111 -1.22 -0.13 6.05
N VAL A 112 -2.18 0.59 6.67
CA VAL A 112 -3.19 -0.03 7.53
C VAL A 112 -4.56 0.38 7.03
N ILE A 113 -5.32 -0.60 6.57
CA ILE A 113 -6.65 -0.41 6.02
C ILE A 113 -7.67 -1.29 6.74
N TYR A 114 -8.95 -0.91 6.62
CA TYR A 114 -10.07 -1.67 7.17
C TYR A 114 -10.96 -2.16 6.04
N ILE A 115 -11.29 -3.44 6.08
CA ILE A 115 -12.11 -4.11 5.07
C ILE A 115 -13.27 -4.82 5.76
N GLN A 116 -14.50 -4.52 5.36
CA GLN A 116 -15.72 -5.18 5.81
C GLN A 116 -15.81 -6.59 5.20
N THR A 117 -15.09 -7.52 5.80
CA THR A 117 -14.99 -8.92 5.38
C THR A 117 -14.70 -9.83 6.59
N THR A 118 -14.44 -11.12 6.37
CA THR A 118 -13.89 -12.02 7.40
C THR A 118 -12.41 -12.29 7.16
N ALA A 119 -11.69 -12.71 8.21
CA ALA A 119 -10.27 -13.03 8.12
C ALA A 119 -10.02 -14.16 7.10
N GLU A 120 -10.90 -15.16 7.06
CA GLU A 120 -10.84 -16.28 6.12
C GLU A 120 -11.02 -15.81 4.68
N LYS A 121 -12.01 -14.95 4.41
CA LYS A 121 -12.27 -14.42 3.07
C LYS A 121 -11.15 -13.50 2.60
N LEU A 122 -10.59 -12.68 3.50
CA LEU A 122 -9.41 -11.86 3.17
C LEU A 122 -8.19 -12.72 2.87
N TYR A 123 -7.89 -13.73 3.70
CA TYR A 123 -6.77 -14.63 3.46
C TYR A 123 -6.94 -15.41 2.16
N GLN A 124 -8.16 -15.89 1.87
CA GLN A 124 -8.49 -16.48 0.58
C GLN A 124 -8.21 -15.51 -0.57
N ALA A 125 -8.65 -14.25 -0.47
CA ALA A 125 -8.39 -13.27 -1.52
C ALA A 125 -6.89 -13.02 -1.76
N LEU A 126 -6.05 -13.10 -0.73
CA LEU A 126 -4.60 -12.94 -0.83
C LEU A 126 -3.86 -14.17 -1.39
N THR A 127 -4.52 -15.33 -1.50
CA THR A 127 -3.89 -16.61 -1.86
C THR A 127 -4.53 -17.32 -3.05
N ASP A 128 -5.79 -17.01 -3.35
CA ASP A 128 -6.53 -17.61 -4.46
C ASP A 128 -6.22 -16.84 -5.76
N PRO A 129 -5.68 -17.51 -6.79
CA PRO A 129 -5.29 -16.86 -8.04
C PRO A 129 -6.45 -16.14 -8.72
N GLU A 130 -7.69 -16.60 -8.56
CA GLU A 130 -8.87 -15.94 -9.15
C GLU A 130 -9.12 -14.58 -8.50
N PHE A 131 -8.92 -14.44 -7.19
CA PHE A 131 -9.03 -13.15 -6.51
C PHE A 131 -7.83 -12.25 -6.84
N ILE A 132 -6.62 -12.80 -6.73
CA ILE A 132 -5.35 -12.11 -6.99
C ILE A 132 -5.36 -11.47 -8.38
N LYS A 133 -5.79 -12.22 -9.41
CA LYS A 133 -5.90 -11.73 -10.79
C LYS A 133 -6.74 -10.46 -10.88
N ILE A 134 -7.84 -10.39 -10.12
CA ILE A 134 -8.78 -9.28 -10.21
C ILE A 134 -8.18 -8.01 -9.60
N TYR A 135 -7.75 -8.05 -8.33
CA TYR A 135 -7.31 -6.82 -7.66
C TYR A 135 -5.87 -6.39 -7.98
N MET A 136 -5.05 -7.29 -8.55
CA MET A 136 -3.70 -6.96 -9.05
C MET A 136 -3.65 -6.81 -10.58
N GLY A 137 -4.80 -6.72 -11.26
CA GLY A 137 -4.88 -6.44 -12.69
C GLY A 137 -4.20 -7.47 -13.60
N GLY A 138 -4.15 -8.73 -13.17
CA GLY A 138 -3.53 -9.84 -13.92
C GLY A 138 -2.04 -10.10 -13.63
N TYR A 139 -1.38 -9.25 -12.85
CA TYR A 139 0.08 -9.34 -12.59
C TYR A 139 0.44 -9.92 -11.22
N GLY A 140 -0.48 -10.64 -10.58
CA GLY A 140 -0.28 -11.13 -9.22
C GLY A 140 0.51 -12.44 -9.12
N PRO A 141 0.96 -12.79 -7.90
CA PRO A 141 1.74 -13.98 -7.65
C PRO A 141 0.89 -15.27 -7.63
N GLU A 142 1.55 -16.40 -7.86
CA GLU A 142 0.99 -17.72 -7.64
C GLU A 142 1.95 -18.57 -6.79
N SER A 143 1.38 -19.29 -5.82
CA SER A 143 2.11 -20.26 -5.01
C SER A 143 1.16 -21.30 -4.44
N THR A 144 1.71 -22.38 -3.88
CA THR A 144 0.97 -23.27 -2.98
C THR A 144 0.80 -22.67 -1.58
N TRP A 145 1.52 -21.58 -1.29
CA TRP A 145 1.48 -20.85 -0.01
C TRP A 145 1.94 -21.67 1.21
N GLU A 146 2.62 -22.79 0.97
CA GLU A 146 3.37 -23.49 2.02
C GLU A 146 4.67 -22.73 2.31
N VAL A 147 5.10 -22.67 3.57
CA VAL A 147 6.36 -22.00 3.94
C VAL A 147 7.53 -22.62 3.17
N GLY A 148 8.30 -21.77 2.47
CA GLY A 148 9.41 -22.17 1.61
C GLY A 148 9.01 -22.52 0.17
N ALA A 149 7.72 -22.56 -0.17
CA ALA A 149 7.26 -22.78 -1.53
C ALA A 149 7.68 -21.63 -2.47
N PRO A 150 7.92 -21.92 -3.77
CA PRO A 150 8.19 -20.87 -4.75
C PRO A 150 6.98 -19.95 -4.90
N VAL A 151 7.25 -18.65 -4.99
CA VAL A 151 6.26 -17.64 -5.40
C VAL A 151 6.59 -17.25 -6.84
N ARG A 152 5.69 -17.58 -7.76
CA ARG A 152 5.88 -17.35 -9.19
C ARG A 152 5.12 -16.12 -9.62
N TRP A 153 5.65 -15.42 -10.61
CA TRP A 153 5.08 -14.18 -11.11
C TRP A 153 4.92 -14.23 -12.62
N LYS A 154 3.91 -13.53 -13.13
CA LYS A 154 3.74 -13.32 -14.57
C LYS A 154 4.28 -11.96 -14.98
N MET A 155 4.87 -11.93 -16.16
CA MET A 155 5.47 -10.72 -16.73
C MET A 155 4.52 -10.02 -17.71
N ASP A 156 3.47 -10.73 -18.10
CA ASP A 156 2.37 -10.30 -18.96
C ASP A 156 1.08 -10.93 -18.39
N PRO A 157 -0.08 -10.24 -18.36
CA PRO A 157 -1.33 -10.81 -17.84
C PRO A 157 -1.72 -12.14 -18.50
N ASP A 158 -1.40 -12.27 -19.79
CA ASP A 158 -1.64 -13.46 -20.61
C ASP A 158 -0.39 -14.37 -20.69
N GLY A 159 0.70 -13.98 -20.03
CA GLY A 159 1.96 -14.72 -19.99
C GLY A 159 1.96 -15.93 -19.04
N GLU A 160 3.09 -16.62 -19.01
CA GLU A 160 3.34 -17.77 -18.14
C GLU A 160 3.93 -17.35 -16.79
N PHE A 161 3.70 -18.16 -15.77
CA PHE A 161 4.29 -17.95 -14.45
C PHE A 161 5.77 -18.35 -14.45
N GLU A 162 6.63 -17.43 -14.02
CA GLU A 162 8.07 -17.63 -13.90
C GLU A 162 8.47 -17.74 -12.42
N GLU A 163 9.38 -18.68 -12.12
CA GLU A 163 10.01 -18.78 -10.82
C GLU A 163 11.32 -17.99 -10.82
N VAL A 164 11.34 -16.83 -10.19
CA VAL A 164 12.53 -15.93 -10.13
C VAL A 164 13.17 -15.89 -8.74
N GLY A 165 13.06 -17.01 -8.02
CA GLY A 165 13.72 -17.26 -6.74
C GLY A 165 12.96 -16.76 -5.50
N GLN A 166 11.74 -16.23 -5.68
CA GLN A 166 10.91 -15.78 -4.56
C GLN A 166 10.32 -16.97 -3.81
N ARG A 167 10.14 -16.78 -2.50
CA ARG A 167 9.69 -17.80 -1.57
C ARG A 167 8.65 -17.26 -0.60
N VAL A 168 7.74 -18.14 -0.20
CA VAL A 168 6.85 -17.93 0.94
C VAL A 168 7.71 -17.97 2.21
N LEU A 169 7.63 -16.93 3.02
CA LEU A 169 8.39 -16.79 4.25
C LEU A 169 7.57 -17.22 5.47
N GLU A 170 6.30 -16.80 5.51
CA GLU A 170 5.36 -17.10 6.59
C GLU A 170 3.97 -17.30 5.98
N ALA A 171 3.22 -18.28 6.48
CA ALA A 171 1.85 -18.54 6.07
C ALA A 171 1.03 -19.11 7.23
N GLU A 172 0.19 -18.27 7.80
CA GLU A 172 -0.76 -18.61 8.85
C GLU A 172 -2.17 -18.24 8.38
N PRO A 173 -2.99 -19.23 7.96
CA PRO A 173 -4.34 -18.99 7.45
C PRO A 173 -5.17 -18.08 8.36
N GLY A 174 -5.70 -17.01 7.76
CA GLY A 174 -6.53 -16.01 8.44
C GLY A 174 -5.78 -15.05 9.37
N LYS A 175 -4.45 -15.12 9.46
CA LYS A 175 -3.66 -14.29 10.38
C LYS A 175 -2.52 -13.55 9.72
N ARG A 176 -1.70 -14.25 8.93
CA ARG A 176 -0.46 -13.67 8.43
C ARG A 176 0.00 -14.35 7.16
N LEU A 177 0.48 -13.56 6.21
CA LEU A 177 1.12 -14.05 4.99
C LEU A 177 2.34 -13.18 4.71
N SER A 178 3.50 -13.78 4.48
CA SER A 178 4.71 -13.06 4.08
C SER A 178 5.44 -13.80 2.98
N TYR A 179 5.94 -13.08 2.00
CA TYR A 179 6.76 -13.62 0.92
C TYR A 179 7.72 -12.58 0.36
N THR A 180 8.83 -13.05 -0.21
CA THR A 180 9.76 -12.18 -0.93
C THR A 180 9.11 -11.63 -2.20
N TRP A 181 9.27 -10.34 -2.45
CA TRP A 181 8.66 -9.66 -3.59
C TRP A 181 9.39 -9.98 -4.90
N HIS A 182 8.71 -9.78 -6.05
CA HIS A 182 9.37 -9.93 -7.35
C HIS A 182 10.50 -8.90 -7.50
N THR A 183 11.45 -9.18 -8.38
CA THR A 183 12.55 -8.25 -8.68
C THR A 183 12.13 -7.26 -9.77
N LEU A 184 12.95 -6.22 -9.96
CA LEU A 184 12.88 -5.44 -11.19
C LEU A 184 13.16 -6.36 -12.39
N GLN A 185 12.54 -6.02 -13.51
CA GLN A 185 12.56 -6.85 -14.72
C GLN A 185 12.90 -5.96 -15.90
N PRO A 186 13.42 -6.49 -17.03
CA PRO A 186 13.88 -5.68 -18.14
C PRO A 186 12.90 -4.60 -18.62
N MET A 187 11.58 -4.85 -18.58
CA MET A 187 10.56 -3.85 -18.92
C MET A 187 10.59 -2.63 -17.98
N HIS A 188 10.88 -2.83 -16.69
CA HIS A 188 10.99 -1.77 -15.68
C HIS A 188 12.23 -0.90 -15.89
N ARG A 189 13.20 -1.34 -16.70
CA ARG A 189 14.41 -0.55 -16.98
C ARG A 189 14.11 0.80 -17.62
N GLN A 190 13.04 0.89 -18.41
CA GLN A 190 12.61 2.14 -19.02
C GLN A 190 11.70 2.99 -18.11
N MET A 191 11.28 2.43 -16.97
CA MET A 191 10.36 3.07 -16.04
C MET A 191 11.08 3.95 -15.00
N PHE A 192 12.36 3.66 -14.73
CA PHE A 192 13.19 4.40 -13.78
C PHE A 192 14.43 4.96 -14.46
N ASP A 193 14.95 6.05 -13.93
CA ASP A 193 16.21 6.64 -14.39
C ASP A 193 17.38 5.89 -13.72
N PHE A 194 18.06 5.04 -14.50
CA PHE A 194 19.26 4.33 -14.09
C PHE A 194 20.49 5.06 -14.66
N ALA A 195 21.42 5.46 -13.79
CA ALA A 195 22.63 6.16 -14.19
C ALA A 195 23.66 5.24 -14.87
N SER A 196 23.57 3.92 -14.66
CA SER A 196 24.51 2.95 -15.23
C SER A 196 23.96 1.52 -15.32
N ASP A 197 24.61 0.67 -16.12
CA ASP A 197 24.36 -0.78 -16.14
C ASP A 197 24.64 -1.45 -14.79
N GLU A 198 25.65 -0.98 -14.04
CA GLU A 198 25.99 -1.55 -12.73
C GLU A 198 24.90 -1.27 -11.68
N GLU A 199 24.28 -0.09 -11.74
CA GLU A 199 23.12 0.24 -10.90
C GLU A 199 21.91 -0.64 -11.24
N TRP A 200 21.66 -0.86 -12.53
CA TRP A 200 20.64 -1.78 -13.00
C TRP A 200 20.88 -3.21 -12.49
N ASP A 201 22.10 -3.72 -12.65
CA ASP A 201 22.48 -5.07 -12.23
C ASP A 201 22.33 -5.26 -10.72
N ARG A 202 22.60 -4.22 -9.92
CA ARG A 202 22.35 -4.24 -8.48
C ARG A 202 20.86 -4.25 -8.16
N ALA A 203 20.10 -3.37 -8.80
CA ALA A 203 18.67 -3.19 -8.52
C ALA A 203 17.83 -4.44 -8.87
N VAL A 204 18.21 -5.22 -9.90
CA VAL A 204 17.53 -6.50 -10.21
C VAL A 204 17.88 -7.63 -9.22
N GLN A 205 18.95 -7.48 -8.45
CA GLN A 205 19.35 -8.43 -7.40
C GLN A 205 18.79 -8.06 -6.02
N GLU A 206 18.25 -6.86 -5.84
CA GLU A 206 17.58 -6.46 -4.61
C GLU A 206 16.42 -7.43 -4.29
N ARG A 207 16.24 -7.75 -3.01
CA ARG A 207 15.20 -8.66 -2.52
C ARG A 207 14.48 -8.01 -1.35
N SER A 208 13.36 -7.36 -1.64
CA SER A 208 12.40 -6.91 -0.64
C SER A 208 11.41 -8.03 -0.31
N LYS A 209 10.59 -7.82 0.72
CA LYS A 209 9.48 -8.71 1.06
C LYS A 209 8.23 -7.90 1.41
N VAL A 210 7.09 -8.55 1.26
CA VAL A 210 5.82 -8.04 1.75
C VAL A 210 5.32 -8.93 2.88
N THR A 211 4.67 -8.31 3.85
CA THR A 211 3.98 -8.98 4.95
C THR A 211 2.58 -8.41 5.09
N PHE A 212 1.60 -9.30 5.17
CA PHE A 212 0.19 -9.00 5.42
C PHE A 212 -0.15 -9.55 6.80
N ASP A 213 -0.52 -8.67 7.72
CA ASP A 213 -1.08 -9.02 9.02
C ASP A 213 -2.59 -8.78 9.00
N ILE A 214 -3.34 -9.81 9.39
CA ILE A 214 -4.80 -9.88 9.31
C ILE A 214 -5.32 -10.02 10.74
N GLU A 215 -6.00 -8.98 11.21
CA GLU A 215 -6.51 -8.91 12.57
C GLU A 215 -7.96 -8.43 12.59
N PRO A 216 -8.80 -8.89 13.52
CA PRO A 216 -10.08 -8.24 13.77
C PRO A 216 -9.87 -6.75 14.10
N ALA A 217 -10.68 -5.88 13.52
CA ALA A 217 -10.67 -4.47 13.91
C ALA A 217 -11.10 -4.32 15.38
N GLU A 218 -10.58 -3.30 16.06
CA GLU A 218 -10.97 -2.99 17.45
C GLU A 218 -12.47 -2.70 17.56
N GLU A 219 -13.03 -2.02 16.54
CA GLU A 219 -14.46 -1.83 16.36
C GLU A 219 -14.98 -2.87 15.36
N PRO A 220 -15.84 -3.82 15.78
CA PRO A 220 -16.30 -4.92 14.90
C PRO A 220 -16.98 -4.47 13.61
N GLU A 221 -17.60 -3.28 13.60
CA GLU A 221 -18.26 -2.68 12.43
C GLU A 221 -17.30 -2.34 11.29
N MET A 222 -16.01 -2.18 11.60
CA MET A 222 -14.93 -1.93 10.63
C MET A 222 -14.41 -3.23 9.98
N GLY A 223 -14.85 -4.40 10.45
CA GLY A 223 -14.46 -5.70 9.89
C GLY A 223 -13.05 -6.12 10.28
N ILE A 224 -12.17 -6.26 9.27
CA ILE A 224 -10.81 -6.74 9.42
C ILE A 224 -9.83 -5.59 9.19
N ARG A 225 -8.88 -5.44 10.12
CA ARG A 225 -7.69 -4.61 9.97
C ARG A 225 -6.65 -5.40 9.19
N LEU A 226 -6.28 -4.90 8.02
CA LEU A 226 -5.17 -5.40 7.22
C LEU A 226 -4.00 -4.43 7.37
N THR A 227 -2.89 -4.93 7.89
CA THR A 227 -1.61 -4.20 7.91
C THR A 227 -0.69 -4.80 6.86
N ILE A 228 -0.26 -3.98 5.90
CA ILE A 228 0.74 -4.35 4.91
C ILE A 228 2.05 -3.67 5.29
N THR A 229 3.10 -4.46 5.46
CA THR A 229 4.48 -3.97 5.61
C THR A 229 5.28 -4.42 4.42
N HIS A 230 5.91 -3.49 3.72
CA HIS A 230 6.91 -3.80 2.70
C HIS A 230 8.26 -3.26 3.17
N ASP A 231 9.22 -4.16 3.34
CA ASP A 231 10.53 -3.90 3.92
C ASP A 231 11.62 -4.72 3.23
N GLY A 232 12.85 -4.59 3.71
CA GLY A 232 14.00 -5.32 3.19
C GLY A 232 14.66 -4.71 1.95
N PHE A 233 14.42 -3.42 1.68
CA PHE A 233 15.14 -2.70 0.63
C PHE A 233 16.59 -2.40 1.05
N ASP A 234 17.47 -2.37 0.05
CA ASP A 234 18.91 -2.18 0.24
C ASP A 234 19.25 -0.74 0.62
N SER A 235 18.47 0.24 0.14
CA SER A 235 18.69 1.65 0.42
C SER A 235 17.40 2.49 0.28
N PRO A 236 17.38 3.72 0.83
CA PRO A 236 16.30 4.69 0.61
C PRO A 236 16.07 5.09 -0.84
N ASP A 237 17.11 4.97 -1.67
CA ASP A 237 17.08 5.31 -3.09
C ASP A 237 16.71 4.10 -3.96
N SER A 238 16.22 3.00 -3.35
CA SER A 238 15.81 1.79 -4.04
C SER A 238 14.77 2.10 -5.12
N LYS A 239 15.04 1.65 -6.35
CA LYS A 239 14.08 1.72 -7.46
C LYS A 239 12.90 0.78 -7.27
N MET A 240 13.08 -0.31 -6.52
CA MET A 240 11.96 -1.15 -6.11
C MET A 240 11.03 -0.37 -5.18
N LEU A 241 11.59 0.29 -4.16
CA LEU A 241 10.83 1.14 -3.23
C LEU A 241 10.04 2.23 -3.98
N GLU A 242 10.70 2.96 -4.88
CA GLU A 242 10.08 3.99 -5.72
C GLU A 242 8.86 3.41 -6.47
N GLY A 243 9.02 2.25 -7.11
CA GLY A 243 7.96 1.60 -7.86
C GLY A 243 6.77 1.12 -7.02
N VAL A 244 7.02 0.43 -5.91
CA VAL A 244 5.94 -0.17 -5.11
C VAL A 244 5.16 0.87 -4.30
N SER A 245 5.78 1.98 -3.92
CA SER A 245 5.14 3.02 -3.08
C SER A 245 3.90 3.64 -3.74
N GLY A 246 3.86 3.74 -5.07
CA GLY A 246 2.66 4.18 -5.79
C GLY A 246 1.64 3.06 -6.04
N GLY A 247 2.11 1.83 -6.30
CA GLY A 247 1.26 0.72 -6.73
C GLY A 247 0.35 0.15 -5.63
N TRP A 248 0.81 0.15 -4.37
CA TRP A 248 0.06 -0.46 -3.27
C TRP A 248 -1.29 0.20 -3.01
N VAL A 249 -1.39 1.52 -3.19
CA VAL A 249 -2.65 2.24 -2.97
C VAL A 249 -3.75 1.74 -3.90
N VAL A 250 -3.40 1.53 -5.17
CA VAL A 250 -4.33 1.00 -6.19
C VAL A 250 -4.72 -0.43 -5.86
N ILE A 251 -3.74 -1.30 -5.59
CA ILE A 251 -3.96 -2.71 -5.23
C ILE A 251 -4.87 -2.84 -4.01
N LEU A 252 -4.63 -2.04 -2.97
CA LEU A 252 -5.40 -2.03 -1.73
C LEU A 252 -6.84 -1.55 -1.94
N SER A 253 -7.02 -0.49 -2.73
CA SER A 253 -8.35 0.01 -3.12
C SER A 253 -9.15 -1.06 -3.88
N SER A 254 -8.52 -1.72 -4.84
CA SER A 254 -9.15 -2.81 -5.62
C SER A 254 -9.49 -4.02 -4.74
N LEU A 255 -8.61 -4.43 -3.82
CA LEU A 255 -8.85 -5.55 -2.91
C LEU A 255 -10.01 -5.26 -1.96
N LYS A 256 -10.07 -4.05 -1.40
CA LYS A 256 -11.17 -3.60 -0.54
C LYS A 256 -12.49 -3.62 -1.31
N THR A 257 -12.52 -3.01 -2.50
CA THR A 257 -13.68 -2.98 -3.39
C THR A 257 -14.20 -4.39 -3.68
N LEU A 258 -13.30 -5.32 -4.05
CA LEU A 258 -13.62 -6.73 -4.31
C LEU A 258 -14.32 -7.40 -3.12
N LEU A 259 -13.76 -7.21 -1.93
CA LEU A 259 -14.18 -7.93 -0.73
C LEU A 259 -15.47 -7.39 -0.13
N GLU A 260 -15.70 -6.07 -0.24
CA GLU A 260 -16.89 -5.37 0.25
C GLU A 260 -18.06 -5.41 -0.75
N GLY A 261 -17.85 -5.99 -1.95
CA GLY A 261 -18.89 -6.11 -2.97
C GLY A 261 -19.13 -4.83 -3.77
N GLY A 262 -18.15 -3.92 -3.81
CA GLY A 262 -18.15 -2.80 -4.73
C GLY A 262 -17.93 -3.25 -6.18
N LYS A 263 -18.39 -2.47 -7.15
CA LYS A 263 -18.12 -2.71 -8.57
C LYS A 263 -16.71 -2.21 -8.92
N PHE A 264 -15.94 -3.02 -9.66
CA PHE A 264 -14.72 -2.56 -10.31
C PHE A 264 -15.05 -1.49 -11.35
N LEU A 265 -14.22 -0.46 -11.45
CA LEU A 265 -14.47 0.64 -12.38
C LEU A 265 -14.12 0.33 -13.84
N ASP A 266 -13.59 -0.87 -14.11
CA ASP A 266 -13.13 -1.31 -15.45
C ASP A 266 -13.90 -2.51 -16.04
N GLU A 267 -15.13 -2.80 -15.62
CA GLU A 267 -15.98 -3.72 -16.41
C GLU A 267 -16.64 -2.96 -17.57
N PRO A 268 -16.32 -3.28 -18.86
CA PRO A 268 -17.11 -2.78 -19.97
C PRO A 268 -18.51 -3.40 -19.91
N ALA A 269 -19.52 -2.54 -20.03
CA ALA A 269 -20.93 -2.91 -20.14
C ALA A 269 -21.25 -3.65 -21.46
#